data_AF-A0A535BRC4-F1
#
_entry.id   AF-A0A535BRC4-F1
#
_cell.length_a   1.000
_cell.length_b   1.000
_cell.length_c   1.000
_cell.angle_alpha   90.00
_cell.angle_beta   90.00
_cell.angle_gamma   90.00
#
_symmetry.space_group_name_H-M   'P 1'
#
loop_
_entity.id
_entity.type
_entity.pdbx_description
1 polymer ?
#
loop_
_entity_poly.entity_id
_entity_poly.type
_entity_poly.pdbx_seq_one_letter_code
_entity_poly.pdbx_strand_id
1 'polypeptide(L)' 'SPPAADLIRKEAGIEKGSGKPNKEKVGKISRAAVKKIAETKMNDLNATSLEGAMKMVEGTARSMGVEISG' A
#
# COMPACT_ATOMS: atom_id res chain seq x y z
N SER A 1 -3.47 -7.88 -12.03
CA SER A 1 -4.34 -7.59 -10.86
C SER A 1 -4.56 -6.08 -10.71
N PRO A 2 -5.51 -5.61 -9.86
CA PRO A 2 -5.75 -4.18 -9.65
C PRO A 2 -4.46 -3.43 -9.25
N PRO A 3 -4.32 -2.14 -9.60
CA PRO A 3 -3.20 -1.31 -9.14
C PRO A 3 -3.04 -1.36 -7.61
N ALA A 4 -1.80 -1.37 -7.12
CA ALA A 4 -1.54 -1.37 -5.68
C ALA A 4 -2.21 -0.17 -4.99
N ALA A 5 -2.25 0.98 -5.66
CA ALA A 5 -2.91 2.19 -5.19
C ALA A 5 -4.40 2.01 -4.91
N ASP A 6 -5.12 1.21 -5.70
CA ASP A 6 -6.56 0.99 -5.52
C ASP A 6 -6.83 0.03 -4.36
N LEU A 7 -5.99 -1.00 -4.23
CA LEU A 7 -6.05 -1.92 -3.10
C LEU A 7 -5.73 -1.20 -1.78
N ILE A 8 -4.71 -0.34 -1.78
CA ILE A 8 -4.36 0.49 -0.62
C ILE A 8 -5.51 1.44 -0.28
N ARG A 9 -6.11 2.11 -1.27
CA ARG A 9 -7.26 3.00 -1.05
C ARG A 9 -8.44 2.28 -0.41
N LYS A 10 -8.75 1.08 -0.91
CA LYS A 10 -9.83 0.24 -0.40
C LYS A 10 -9.60 -0.18 1.05
N GLU A 11 -8.40 -0.65 1.38
CA GLU A 11 -8.06 -1.07 2.75
C GLU A 11 -7.89 0.12 3.70
N ALA A 12 -7.49 1.29 3.19
CA ALA A 12 -7.41 2.53 3.96
C ALA A 12 -8.76 3.26 4.13
N GLY A 13 -9.79 2.87 3.37
CA GLY A 13 -11.10 3.53 3.36
C GLY A 13 -11.10 4.95 2.79
N ILE A 14 -10.21 5.24 1.82
CA ILE A 14 -10.06 6.58 1.23
C ILE A 14 -10.35 6.57 -0.27
N GLU A 15 -10.97 7.64 -0.78
CA GLU A 15 -11.28 7.75 -2.22
C GLU A 15 -10.07 8.21 -3.05
N LYS A 16 -9.21 9.05 -2.46
CA LYS A 16 -8.04 9.64 -3.12
C LYS A 16 -6.81 9.64 -2.23
N GLY A 17 -5.63 9.57 -2.85
CA GLY A 17 -4.35 9.75 -2.18
C GLY A 17 -4.06 11.21 -1.83
N SER A 18 -2.96 11.43 -1.10
CA SER A 18 -2.51 12.75 -0.67
C SER A 18 -2.10 13.62 -1.85
N GLY A 19 -2.60 14.87 -1.88
CA GLY A 19 -2.14 15.89 -2.81
C GLY A 19 -0.75 16.45 -2.46
N LYS A 20 -0.24 16.17 -1.26
CA LYS A 20 1.11 16.51 -0.81
C LYS A 20 1.77 15.28 -0.18
N PRO A 21 2.32 14.36 -1.00
CA PRO A 21 3.03 13.17 -0.54
C PRO A 21 4.03 13.48 0.59
N ASN A 22 4.12 12.60 1.59
CA ASN A 22 4.96 12.72 2.78
C ASN A 22 4.67 13.90 3.74
N LYS A 23 3.78 14.86 3.39
CA LYS A 23 3.39 15.96 4.29
C LYS A 23 2.00 15.76 4.87
N GLU A 24 1.03 15.47 4.02
CA GLU A 24 -0.36 15.25 4.43
C GLU A 24 -0.63 13.74 4.44
N LYS A 25 -0.92 13.22 5.64
CA LYS A 25 -1.33 11.83 5.81
C LYS A 25 -2.85 11.76 5.65
N VAL A 26 -3.30 10.97 4.69
CA VAL A 26 -4.71 10.90 4.31
C VAL A 26 -5.37 9.57 4.67
N GLY A 27 -4.59 8.58 5.11
CA GLY A 27 -5.11 7.28 5.51
C GLY A 27 -4.09 6.47 6.31
N LYS A 28 -4.55 5.35 6.86
CA LYS A 28 -3.71 4.42 7.61
C LYS A 28 -4.13 2.99 7.33
N ILE A 29 -3.17 2.10 7.13
CA ILE A 29 -3.40 0.65 6.99
C ILE A 29 -2.54 -0.12 8.00
N SER A 30 -2.94 -1.35 8.32
CA SER A 30 -2.13 -2.22 9.18
C SER A 30 -1.10 -3.00 8.38
N ARG A 31 -0.06 -3.50 9.04
CA ARG A 31 0.90 -4.42 8.42
C ARG A 31 0.23 -5.69 7.87
N ALA A 32 -0.86 -6.15 8.50
CA ALA A 32 -1.65 -7.28 8.00
C ALA A 32 -2.32 -6.96 6.66
N ALA A 33 -2.86 -5.75 6.49
CA ALA A 33 -3.42 -5.30 5.22
C ALA A 33 -2.34 -5.21 4.13
N VAL A 34 -1.16 -4.68 4.46
CA VAL A 34 0.00 -4.65 3.54
C VAL A 34 0.35 -6.06 3.07
N LYS A 35 0.43 -7.04 3.98
CA LYS A 35 0.71 -8.44 3.66
C LYS A 35 -0.34 -9.02 2.71
N LYS A 36 -1.62 -8.82 2.99
CA LYS A 36 -2.73 -9.30 2.15
C LYS A 36 -2.68 -8.70 0.74
N ILE A 37 -2.39 -7.41 0.61
CA ILE A 37 -2.21 -6.72 -0.68
C ILE A 37 -1.00 -7.30 -1.41
N ALA A 38 0.11 -7.52 -0.71
CA ALA A 38 1.32 -8.10 -1.27
C ALA A 38 1.10 -9.52 -1.78
N GLU A 39 0.40 -10.38 -1.02
CA GLU A 39 0.02 -11.73 -1.44
C GLU A 39 -0.88 -11.70 -2.69
N THR A 40 -1.88 -10.83 -2.69
CA THR A 40 -2.80 -10.66 -3.83
C THR A 40 -2.07 -10.22 -5.09
N LYS A 41 -1.05 -9.36 -4.93
CA LYS A 41 -0.31 -8.76 -6.04
C LYS A 41 1.00 -9.48 -6.35
N MET A 42 1.36 -10.53 -5.60
CA MET A 42 2.66 -11.20 -5.69
C MET A 42 2.97 -11.66 -7.12
N ASN A 43 1.97 -12.18 -7.82
CA ASN A 43 2.11 -12.64 -9.21
C ASN A 43 2.30 -11.50 -10.23
N ASP A 44 1.94 -10.26 -9.89
CA ASP A 44 2.17 -9.07 -10.73
C ASP A 44 3.47 -8.33 -10.38
N LEU A 45 4.07 -8.61 -9.21
CA LEU A 45 5.22 -7.90 -8.71
C LEU A 45 6.50 -8.65 -9.09
N ASN A 46 7.56 -7.91 -9.42
CA ASN A 46 8.90 -8.46 -9.59
C ASN A 46 9.58 -8.79 -8.24
N ALA A 47 8.80 -9.12 -7.22
CA ALA A 47 9.30 -9.40 -5.89
C ALA A 47 9.73 -10.87 -5.80
N THR A 48 10.94 -11.09 -5.28
CA THR A 48 11.48 -12.44 -5.04
C THR A 48 11.01 -13.06 -3.73
N SER A 49 10.37 -12.27 -2.85
CA SER A 49 9.83 -12.74 -1.58
C SER A 49 8.61 -11.93 -1.18
N LEU A 50 7.78 -12.49 -0.29
CA LEU A 50 6.63 -11.77 0.26
C LEU A 50 7.06 -10.49 0.98
N GLU A 51 8.21 -10.49 1.67
CA GLU A 51 8.74 -9.26 2.27
C GLU A 51 9.12 -8.20 1.24
N GLY A 52 9.71 -8.61 0.11
CA GLY A 52 9.98 -7.71 -1.01
C GLY A 52 8.69 -7.10 -1.56
N ALA A 53 7.66 -7.92 -1.75
CA ALA A 53 6.35 -7.47 -2.20
C ALA A 53 5.70 -6.51 -1.21
N MET A 54 5.79 -6.80 0.10
CA MET A 54 5.33 -5.88 1.14
C MET A 54 6.05 -4.54 1.01
N LYS A 55 7.38 -4.49 0.97
CA LYS A 55 8.14 -3.23 0.82
C LYS A 55 7.70 -2.41 -0.41
N MET A 56 7.37 -3.06 -1.53
CA MET A 56 6.84 -2.37 -2.72
C MET A 56 5.46 -1.74 -2.45
N VAL A 57 4.57 -2.45 -1.76
CA VAL A 57 3.27 -1.94 -1.33
C VAL A 57 3.43 -0.81 -0.32
N GLU A 58 4.36 -0.93 0.64
CA GLU A 58 4.66 0.11 1.63
C GLU A 58 5.17 1.39 0.97
N GLY A 59 6.07 1.28 -0.02
CA GLY A 59 6.54 2.42 -0.80
C GLY A 59 5.40 3.14 -1.53
N THR A 60 4.47 2.36 -2.09
CA THR A 60 3.27 2.92 -2.73
C THR A 60 2.38 3.65 -1.71
N ALA A 61 2.09 3.02 -0.57
CA ALA A 61 1.30 3.62 0.50
C ALA A 61 1.91 4.94 0.98
N ARG A 62 3.22 4.98 1.20
CA ARG A 62 3.95 6.18 1.60
C ARG A 62 3.83 7.31 0.57
N SER A 63 3.99 7.02 -0.71
CA SER A 63 3.84 8.00 -1.80
C SER A 63 2.41 8.55 -1.87
N MET A 64 1.42 7.73 -1.52
CA MET A 64 0.02 8.14 -1.43
C MET A 64 -0.32 8.89 -0.14
N GLY A 65 0.63 9.08 0.78
CA GLY A 65 0.37 9.66 2.11
C GLY A 65 -0.45 8.75 3.02
N VAL A 66 -0.38 7.43 2.82
CA VAL A 66 -0.98 6.43 3.70
C VAL A 66 0.10 5.92 4.65
N GLU A 67 -0.20 5.94 5.95
CA GLU A 67 0.71 5.44 6.98
C GLU A 67 0.46 3.97 7.30
N ILE A 68 1.51 3.30 7.76
CA ILE A 68 1.41 1.91 8.20
C ILE A 68 1.45 1.90 9.71
N SER A 69 0.35 1.43 10.32
CA SER A 69 0.32 1.05 11.73
C SER A 69 1.08 -0.26 11.89
N GLY A 70 2.20 -0.22 12.61
CA GLY A 70 2.83 -1.40 13.19
C GLY A 70 2.01 -1.94 14.34
#